data_AF-A0A351M0R0-F1
#
_entry.id   AF-A0A351M0R0-F1
#
_cell.length_a   1.000
_cell.length_b   1.000
_cell.length_c   1.000
_cell.angle_alpha   90.00
_cell.angle_beta   90.00
_cell.angle_gamma   90.00
#
_symmetry.space_group_name_H-M   'P 1'
#
loop_
_entity.id
_entity.type
_entity.pdbx_description
1 polymer ?
#
loop_
_entity_poly.entity_id
_entity_poly.type
_entity_poly.pdbx_seq_one_letter_code
_entity_poly.pdbx_strand_id
1 'polypeptide(L)' 'MEAIWRIRVEDFPAFIVVDDKGGDFFDEVSTPVNLD' A
#
# COMPACT_ATOMS: atom_id res chain seq x y z
N MET A 1 23.10 2.04 0.57
CA MET A 1 21.68 1.81 0.94
C MET A 1 20.78 1.72 -0.28
N GLU A 2 21.04 2.46 -1.35
CA GLU A 2 20.18 2.54 -2.55
C GLU A 2 20.45 1.48 -3.64
N ALA A 3 21.28 0.47 -3.36
CA ALA A 3 21.49 -0.62 -4.31
C ALA A 3 20.27 -1.56 -4.36
N ILE A 4 20.08 -2.27 -5.47
CA ILE A 4 19.00 -3.26 -5.61
C ILE A 4 19.43 -4.57 -4.95
N TRP A 5 18.61 -5.08 -4.04
CA TRP A 5 18.87 -6.32 -3.32
C TRP A 5 17.88 -7.40 -3.72
N ARG A 6 18.37 -8.63 -3.84
CA ARG A 6 17.52 -9.82 -3.92
C ARG A 6 17.45 -10.47 -2.54
N ILE A 7 16.27 -10.51 -1.97
CA ILE A 7 15.99 -11.17 -0.68
C ILE A 7 15.07 -12.37 -0.88
N ARG A 8 15.10 -13.31 0.05
CA ARG A 8 14.08 -14.36 0.20
C ARG A 8 13.33 -14.09 1.50
N VAL A 9 12.02 -14.24 1.46
CA VAL A 9 11.13 -14.03 2.60
C VAL A 9 10.24 -15.26 2.78
N GLU A 10 9.77 -15.47 4.00
CA GLU A 10 8.80 -16.49 4.38
C GLU A 10 7.73 -15.79 5.23
N ASP A 11 6.45 -16.03 4.92
CA ASP A 11 5.28 -15.49 5.62
C ASP A 11 5.31 -13.98 5.91
N PHE A 12 5.79 -13.18 4.95
CA PHE A 12 5.85 -11.74 5.12
C PHE A 12 4.45 -11.12 5.04
N PRO A 13 3.95 -10.47 6.11
CA PRO A 13 2.62 -9.88 6.09
C PRO A 13 2.61 -8.66 5.16
N ALA A 14 1.59 -8.59 4.31
CA ALA A 14 1.35 -7.47 3.41
C ALA A 14 -0.14 -7.25 3.21
N PHE A 15 -0.50 -6.06 2.74
CA PHE A 15 -1.87 -5.70 2.38
C PHE A 15 -1.94 -5.45 0.87
N ILE A 16 -3.04 -5.84 0.24
CA ILE A 16 -3.35 -5.44 -1.14
C ILE A 16 -3.85 -3.99 -1.06
N VAL A 17 -3.08 -3.07 -1.64
CA VAL A 17 -3.42 -1.64 -1.66
C VAL A 17 -4.20 -1.28 -2.93
N VAL A 18 -3.73 -1.76 -4.09
CA VAL A 18 -4.41 -1.60 -5.38
C VAL A 18 -4.53 -2.96 -6.03
N ASP A 19 -5.70 -3.28 -6.56
CA ASP A 19 -5.95 -4.53 -7.30
C ASP A 19 -5.93 -4.34 -8.84
N ASP A 20 -6.04 -5.44 -9.58
CA ASP A 20 -6.05 -5.46 -11.04
C ASP A 20 -7.41 -5.10 -11.67
N LYS A 21 -8.41 -4.82 -10.84
CA LYS A 21 -9.79 -4.47 -11.23
C LYS A 21 -10.07 -2.99 -11.04
N GLY A 22 -9.10 -2.21 -10.58
CA GLY A 22 -9.21 -0.77 -10.35
C GLY A 22 -9.72 -0.41 -8.96
N GLY A 23 -9.69 -1.32 -7.99
CA GLY A 23 -9.93 -0.99 -6.58
C GLY A 23 -8.66 -0.45 -5.92
N ASP A 24 -8.79 0.66 -5.18
CA ASP A 24 -7.76 1.23 -4.32
C ASP A 24 -8.29 1.35 -2.88
N PHE A 25 -7.54 0.78 -1.93
CA PHE A 25 -7.87 0.77 -0.50
C PHE A 25 -8.07 2.17 0.09
N PHE A 26 -7.42 3.19 -0.47
CA PHE A 26 -7.40 4.54 0.09
C PHE A 26 -8.42 5.51 -0.54
N ASP A 27 -9.17 5.10 -1.56
CA ASP A 27 -10.11 5.96 -2.29
C ASP A 27 -11.20 6.58 -1.39
N GLU A 28 -11.62 5.89 -0.33
CA GLU A 28 -12.67 6.37 0.59
C GLU A 28 -12.12 7.16 1.79
N VAL A 29 -10.80 7.10 2.02
CA VAL A 29 -10.16 7.59 3.25
C VAL A 29 -9.30 8.83 3.02
N SER A 30 -9.07 9.23 1.76
CA SER A 30 -8.29 10.42 1.42
C SER A 30 -8.99 11.74 1.70
N THR A 31 -10.16 11.72 2.36
CA THR A 31 -10.91 12.94 2.69
C THR A 31 -10.15 13.72 3.76
N PRO A 32 -9.72 14.96 3.49
CA PRO A 32 -9.10 15.80 4.51
C PRO A 32 -10.10 16.02 5.64
N VAL A 33 -9.70 15.72 6.88
CA VAL A 33 -10.49 16.11 8.04
C VAL A 33 -10.44 17.63 8.12
N ASN A 34 -11.55 18.29 7.81
CA ASN A 34 -11.69 19.71 8.03
C ASN A 34 -11.81 19.93 9.55
N LEU A 35 -10.90 20.73 10.12
CA LEU A 35 -10.80 21.03 11.55
C LEU A 35 -11.22 22.49 11.87
N ASP A 36 -12.05 23.10 11.03
CA ASP A 36 -12.62 24.44 11.28
C ASP A 36 -13.42 24.51 12.60
#